data_AF-A0AAF0M4W7-F1
#
_entry.id   AF-A0AAF0M4W7-F1
#
_cell.length_a   1.000
_cell.length_b   1.000
_cell.length_c   1.000
_cell.angle_alpha   90.00
_cell.angle_beta   90.00
_cell.angle_gamma   90.00
#
_symmetry.space_group_name_H-M   'P 1'
#
loop_
_entity.id
_entity.type
_entity.pdbx_description
1 polymer ?
#
loop_
_entity_poly.entity_id
_entity_poly.type
_entity_poly.pdbx_seq_one_letter_code
_entity_poly.pdbx_strand_id
1 'polypeptide(L)'
;MALTPEDVVNKRFQPTKFREGYDQDEVDDFLDEIVAELRRLNQENDELRQRLESADSAPSLAKTDEPAPAPTPEPAPVAAAPEPAPVAAAAPATTVNPDDDTEGTTNLLTLARRLHEEHVREGVEKRDALIAEGQAQAARLVSEAEAKQRQVLADTENQNRQRVAVLDQERTQLEGKIDELRTFERDYRAQLKSYIQSQLSELDSSASTEQSGFAPAPASAQGFGN
;
A
#
# COMPACT_ATOMS: atom_id res chain seq x y z
N MET A 1 3.39 -3.31 30.16
CA MET A 1 4.58 -2.77 29.44
C MET A 1 4.43 -3.20 28.00
N ALA A 2 3.99 -2.31 27.12
CA ALA A 2 3.90 -2.58 25.68
C ALA A 2 5.23 -2.23 25.02
N LEU A 3 5.55 -2.87 23.89
CA LEU A 3 6.60 -2.38 23.01
C LEU A 3 6.05 -1.16 22.25
N THR A 4 6.86 -0.13 22.08
CA THR A 4 6.62 0.93 21.10
C THR A 4 7.20 0.52 19.75
N PRO A 5 6.77 1.12 18.62
CA PRO A 5 7.42 0.91 17.32
C PRO A 5 8.92 1.21 17.35
N GLU A 6 9.33 2.21 18.13
CA GLU A 6 10.74 2.60 18.26
C GLU A 6 11.57 1.57 19.05
N ASP A 7 10.97 0.81 19.98
CA ASP A 7 11.65 -0.31 20.66
C ASP A 7 11.96 -1.48 19.71
N VAL A 8 11.18 -1.61 18.63
CA VAL A 8 11.37 -2.64 17.59
C VAL A 8 12.47 -2.19 16.62
N VAL A 9 12.41 -0.96 16.10
CA VAL A 9 13.45 -0.41 15.19
C VAL A 9 14.84 -0.36 15.87
N ASN A 10 14.90 -0.06 17.17
CA ASN A 10 16.17 -0.04 17.91
C ASN A 10 16.65 -1.43 18.37
N LYS A 11 15.95 -2.52 18.02
CA LYS A 11 16.28 -3.86 18.47
C LYS A 11 17.46 -4.44 17.70
N ARG A 12 18.53 -4.80 18.41
CA ARG A 12 19.68 -5.52 17.83
C ARG A 12 19.81 -6.92 18.39
N PHE A 13 19.81 -7.91 17.50
CA PHE A 13 20.00 -9.32 17.81
C PHE A 13 21.50 -9.68 17.81
N GLN A 14 21.84 -10.87 18.33
CA GLN A 14 23.22 -11.35 18.42
C GLN A 14 23.46 -12.47 17.39
N PRO A 15 24.44 -12.34 16.48
CA PRO A 15 24.60 -13.28 15.35
C PRO A 15 25.09 -14.67 15.79
N THR A 16 24.35 -15.72 15.43
CA THR A 16 24.58 -17.11 15.86
C THR A 16 25.63 -17.84 15.03
N LYS A 17 26.92 -17.61 15.28
CA LYS A 17 28.04 -18.19 14.50
C LYS A 17 28.24 -19.72 14.56
N PHE A 18 27.50 -20.44 15.40
CA PHE A 18 27.72 -21.87 15.68
C PHE A 18 26.44 -22.73 15.69
N ARG A 19 25.33 -22.20 15.19
CA ARG A 19 24.05 -22.89 15.04
C ARG A 19 23.34 -22.35 13.81
N GLU A 20 22.43 -23.13 13.26
CA GLU A 20 21.37 -22.62 12.39
C GLU A 20 20.66 -21.46 13.10
N GLY A 21 20.46 -20.37 12.37
CA GLY A 21 19.74 -19.18 12.79
C GLY A 21 18.91 -18.67 11.63
N TYR A 22 18.01 -17.73 11.92
CA TYR A 22 17.24 -17.04 10.89
C TYR A 22 18.18 -16.20 10.01
N ASP A 23 17.78 -15.97 8.75
CA ASP A 23 18.48 -15.00 7.91
C ASP A 23 18.33 -13.59 8.53
N GLN A 24 19.33 -12.73 8.37
CA GLN A 24 19.24 -11.37 8.90
C GLN A 24 18.26 -10.55 8.05
N ASP A 25 18.32 -10.69 6.73
CA ASP A 25 17.51 -9.87 5.82
C ASP A 25 16.01 -10.23 5.95
N GLU A 26 15.68 -11.53 6.09
CA GLU A 26 14.31 -12.01 6.37
C GLU A 26 13.77 -11.52 7.72
N VAL A 27 14.63 -11.42 8.75
CA VAL A 27 14.26 -10.89 10.07
C VAL A 27 14.06 -9.38 10.02
N ASP A 28 14.94 -8.64 9.33
CA ASP A 28 14.84 -7.18 9.22
C ASP A 28 13.60 -6.78 8.39
N ASP A 29 13.28 -7.48 7.29
CA ASP A 29 12.02 -7.31 6.52
C ASP A 29 10.77 -7.53 7.40
N PHE A 30 10.74 -8.61 8.19
CA PHE A 30 9.61 -8.93 9.07
C PHE A 30 9.44 -7.93 10.22
N LEU A 31 10.54 -7.34 10.70
CA LEU A 31 10.51 -6.28 11.72
C LEU A 31 9.90 -4.98 11.18
N ASP A 32 10.16 -4.64 9.91
CA ASP A 32 9.54 -3.46 9.26
C ASP A 32 8.02 -3.65 9.07
N GLU A 33 7.54 -4.85 8.73
CA GLU A 33 6.09 -5.17 8.70
C GLU A 33 5.46 -5.00 10.11
N ILE A 34 6.11 -5.51 11.15
CA ILE A 34 5.68 -5.33 12.55
C ILE A 34 5.64 -3.84 12.94
N VAL A 35 6.64 -3.04 12.55
CA VAL A 35 6.69 -1.60 12.84
C VAL A 35 5.55 -0.85 12.15
N ALA A 36 5.23 -1.21 10.90
CA ALA A 36 4.12 -0.61 10.16
C ALA A 36 2.76 -0.91 10.82
N GLU A 37 2.47 -2.19 11.10
CA GLU A 37 1.19 -2.57 11.70
C GLU A 37 1.07 -2.11 13.17
N LEU A 38 2.18 -2.07 13.93
CA LEU A 38 2.18 -1.53 15.29
C LEU A 38 1.96 -0.01 15.32
N ARG A 39 2.45 0.75 14.33
CA ARG A 39 2.12 2.18 14.18
C ARG A 39 0.64 2.37 13.85
N ARG A 40 0.11 1.60 12.90
CA ARG A 40 -1.32 1.58 12.54
C ARG A 40 -2.22 1.25 13.73
N LEU A 41 -1.92 0.18 14.46
CA LEU A 41 -2.73 -0.25 15.62
C LEU A 41 -2.72 0.77 16.75
N ASN A 42 -1.62 1.49 16.99
CA ASN A 42 -1.61 2.60 17.95
C ASN A 42 -2.47 3.76 17.46
N GLN A 43 -2.37 4.17 16.19
CA GLN A 43 -3.22 5.20 15.61
C GLN A 43 -4.71 4.83 15.69
N GLU A 44 -5.07 3.58 15.35
CA GLU A 44 -6.45 3.10 15.48
C GLU A 44 -6.92 3.07 16.94
N ASN A 45 -6.04 2.72 17.90
CA ASN A 45 -6.39 2.78 19.33
C ASN A 45 -6.63 4.22 19.80
N ASP A 46 -5.82 5.18 19.36
CA ASP A 46 -5.98 6.58 19.72
C ASP A 46 -7.18 7.23 19.01
N GLU A 47 -7.49 6.87 17.77
CA GLU A 47 -8.75 7.24 17.11
C GLU A 47 -9.97 6.65 17.84
N LEU A 48 -9.92 5.38 18.26
CA LEU A 48 -11.00 4.75 19.02
C LEU A 48 -11.18 5.39 20.40
N ARG A 49 -10.09 5.75 21.08
CA ARG A 49 -10.12 6.52 22.35
C ARG A 49 -10.74 7.91 22.13
N GLN A 50 -10.31 8.65 21.12
CA GLN A 50 -10.90 9.95 20.79
C GLN A 50 -12.39 9.85 20.44
N ARG A 51 -12.82 8.78 19.75
CA ARG A 51 -14.25 8.52 19.46
C ARG A 51 -15.04 8.17 20.73
N LEU A 52 -14.48 7.39 21.65
CA LEU A 52 -15.10 7.09 22.95
C LEU A 52 -15.18 8.34 23.83
N GLU A 53 -14.10 9.10 23.96
CA GLU A 53 -14.04 10.34 24.73
C GLU A 53 -14.97 11.42 24.14
N SER A 54 -15.13 11.47 22.81
CA SER A 54 -16.15 12.29 22.14
C SER A 54 -17.57 11.82 22.39
N ALA A 55 -17.80 10.52 22.60
CA ALA A 55 -19.11 9.95 22.88
C ALA A 55 -19.52 10.12 24.35
N ASP A 56 -18.60 9.94 25.30
CA ASP A 56 -18.81 10.27 26.72
C ASP A 56 -18.92 11.79 26.94
N SER A 57 -18.22 12.61 26.13
CA SER A 57 -18.37 14.07 26.12
C SER A 57 -19.65 14.57 25.43
N ALA A 58 -20.45 13.68 24.82
CA ALA A 58 -21.74 13.99 24.22
C ALA A 58 -22.88 13.62 25.20
N PRO A 59 -23.39 14.56 26.03
CA PRO A 59 -24.28 14.23 27.13
C PRO A 59 -25.66 13.76 26.66
N SER A 60 -25.86 12.43 26.67
CA SER A 60 -27.13 11.72 26.86
C SER A 60 -28.42 12.42 26.38
N LEU A 61 -28.65 12.46 25.05
CA LEU A 61 -29.94 12.85 24.45
C LEU A 61 -30.67 11.69 23.75
N ALA A 62 -30.48 10.45 24.22
CA ALA A 62 -31.25 9.29 23.78
C ALA A 62 -31.32 8.21 24.88
N LYS A 63 -32.33 8.27 25.76
CA LYS A 63 -32.65 7.17 26.69
C LYS A 63 -34.14 7.13 27.02
N THR A 64 -34.83 6.19 26.39
CA THR A 64 -36.26 5.86 26.47
C THR A 64 -36.35 4.33 26.45
N ASP A 65 -37.14 3.59 27.25
CA ASP A 65 -38.02 3.83 28.41
C ASP A 65 -38.06 2.49 29.23
N GLU A 66 -38.65 2.25 30.41
CA GLU A 66 -39.43 2.95 31.47
C GLU A 66 -39.21 2.09 32.78
N PRO A 67 -39.90 2.24 33.94
CA PRO A 67 -40.75 3.31 34.47
C PRO A 67 -40.34 3.84 35.88
N ALA A 68 -41.12 4.82 36.37
CA ALA A 68 -41.34 5.35 37.75
C ALA A 68 -40.73 4.64 39.01
N PRO A 69 -40.46 5.36 40.15
CA PRO A 69 -41.18 6.56 40.61
C PRO A 69 -40.32 7.75 41.14
N ALA A 70 -40.99 8.86 41.47
CA ALA A 70 -40.42 10.12 41.99
C ALA A 70 -40.25 10.13 43.54
N PRO A 71 -39.51 11.08 44.15
CA PRO A 71 -40.04 12.46 44.35
C PRO A 71 -39.02 13.63 44.20
N THR A 72 -39.58 14.84 44.12
CA THR A 72 -39.00 16.21 44.15
C THR A 72 -38.77 16.76 45.59
N PRO A 73 -38.25 18.00 45.83
CA PRO A 73 -37.42 18.93 45.02
C PRO A 73 -36.23 19.62 45.77
N GLU A 74 -35.39 20.37 45.01
CA GLU A 74 -34.63 21.60 45.40
C GLU A 74 -33.55 21.58 46.54
N PRO A 75 -32.66 22.61 46.67
CA PRO A 75 -32.32 23.73 45.75
C PRO A 75 -30.79 23.89 45.45
N ALA A 76 -30.46 24.77 44.47
CA ALA A 76 -29.29 25.70 44.32
C ALA A 76 -27.84 25.34 44.82
N PRO A 77 -26.74 25.80 44.15
CA PRO A 77 -26.66 27.09 43.43
C PRO A 77 -25.87 27.18 42.09
N VAL A 78 -26.26 28.21 41.34
CA VAL A 78 -25.59 29.02 40.29
C VAL A 78 -24.09 28.81 40.01
N ALA A 79 -23.74 28.58 38.74
CA ALA A 79 -22.49 29.07 38.11
C ALA A 79 -22.54 29.04 36.56
N ALA A 80 -23.23 29.99 35.90
CA ALA A 80 -23.17 30.16 34.44
C ALA A 80 -23.33 31.62 34.01
N ALA A 81 -22.43 32.07 33.14
CA ALA A 81 -22.41 33.36 32.44
C ALA A 81 -22.00 33.08 30.97
N PRO A 82 -22.19 33.99 29.98
CA PRO A 82 -22.60 35.39 30.11
C PRO A 82 -23.91 35.75 29.35
N GLU A 83 -24.30 37.02 29.42
CA GLU A 83 -25.53 37.57 28.85
C GLU A 83 -25.41 37.90 27.35
N PRO A 84 -26.48 37.67 26.55
CA PRO A 84 -26.82 38.52 25.42
C PRO A 84 -27.73 39.67 25.91
N ALA A 85 -27.14 40.84 26.16
CA ALA A 85 -27.88 41.97 26.74
C ALA A 85 -29.00 42.50 25.81
N PRO A 86 -30.27 42.57 26.26
CA PRO A 86 -31.36 43.10 25.46
C PRO A 86 -31.36 44.64 25.50
N VAL A 87 -30.85 45.28 24.44
CA VAL A 87 -30.94 46.75 24.27
C VAL A 87 -32.36 47.19 23.91
N ALA A 88 -33.24 47.20 24.91
CA ALA A 88 -34.57 47.79 24.84
C ALA A 88 -34.49 49.33 24.80
N ALA A 89 -34.18 49.87 23.62
CA ALA A 89 -34.29 51.30 23.34
C ALA A 89 -35.73 51.63 22.91
N ALA A 90 -36.45 52.39 23.72
CA ALA A 90 -37.83 52.77 23.43
C ALA A 90 -37.91 53.81 22.28
N ALA A 91 -38.79 53.56 21.32
CA ALA A 91 -39.26 54.54 20.34
C ALA A 91 -40.79 54.72 20.53
N PRO A 92 -41.35 55.93 20.35
CA PRO A 92 -42.70 56.24 20.79
C PRO A 92 -43.79 55.65 19.88
N ALA A 93 -44.83 55.07 20.50
CA ALA A 93 -46.07 54.74 19.81
C ALA A 93 -46.81 56.03 19.41
N THR A 94 -46.57 56.50 18.20
CA THR A 94 -47.27 57.67 17.64
C THR A 94 -48.61 57.20 17.06
N THR A 95 -49.72 57.55 17.71
CA THR A 95 -51.06 57.32 17.17
C THR A 95 -51.34 58.30 16.03
N VAL A 96 -51.19 57.83 14.79
CA VAL A 96 -51.60 58.54 13.57
C VAL A 96 -53.00 58.07 13.17
N ASN A 97 -53.81 58.97 12.60
CA ASN A 97 -55.20 58.69 12.22
C ASN A 97 -55.25 57.87 10.91
N PRO A 98 -56.21 56.93 10.75
CA PRO A 98 -56.04 55.83 9.81
C PRO A 98 -56.36 56.11 8.33
N ASP A 99 -56.92 57.27 7.97
CA ASP A 99 -57.67 57.42 6.72
C ASP A 99 -56.93 58.12 5.54
N ASP A 100 -55.76 58.74 5.75
CA ASP A 100 -54.97 59.39 4.66
C ASP A 100 -53.67 58.62 4.28
N ASP A 101 -53.16 57.73 5.13
CA ASP A 101 -51.87 57.04 4.90
C ASP A 101 -51.93 55.82 3.96
N THR A 102 -53.10 55.52 3.38
CA THR A 102 -53.34 54.29 2.58
C THR A 102 -52.55 54.25 1.27
N GLU A 103 -52.37 55.39 0.60
CA GLU A 103 -51.54 55.47 -0.62
C GLU A 103 -50.04 55.41 -0.28
N GLY A 104 -49.61 56.05 0.81
CA GLY A 104 -48.22 56.03 1.27
C GLY A 104 -47.76 54.63 1.67
N THR A 105 -48.58 53.92 2.44
CA THR A 105 -48.34 52.53 2.84
C THR A 105 -48.37 51.56 1.64
N THR A 106 -49.27 51.77 0.67
CA THR A 106 -49.29 50.98 -0.57
C THR A 106 -48.00 51.16 -1.38
N ASN A 107 -47.55 52.40 -1.56
CA ASN A 107 -46.29 52.69 -2.25
C ASN A 107 -45.09 52.10 -1.50
N LEU A 108 -45.04 52.19 -0.17
CA LEU A 108 -44.01 51.57 0.66
C LEU A 108 -44.00 50.03 0.52
N LEU A 109 -45.16 49.38 0.47
CA LEU A 109 -45.26 47.93 0.27
C LEU A 109 -44.76 47.50 -1.13
N THR A 110 -45.05 48.28 -2.19
CA THR A 110 -44.49 47.98 -3.52
C THR A 110 -42.97 48.16 -3.59
N LEU A 111 -42.42 49.18 -2.90
CA LEU A 111 -40.98 49.40 -2.79
C LEU A 111 -40.30 48.29 -1.98
N ALA A 112 -40.86 47.91 -0.83
CA ALA A 112 -40.35 46.83 0.01
C ALA A 112 -40.39 45.48 -0.72
N ARG A 113 -41.49 45.21 -1.45
CA ARG A 113 -41.59 44.02 -2.32
C ARG A 113 -40.50 44.02 -3.39
N ARG A 114 -40.29 45.14 -4.08
CA ARG A 114 -39.26 45.25 -5.13
C ARG A 114 -37.85 45.03 -4.58
N LEU A 115 -37.53 45.63 -3.44
CA LEU A 115 -36.24 45.45 -2.75
C LEU A 115 -36.04 44.00 -2.28
N HIS A 116 -37.11 43.32 -1.88
CA HIS A 116 -37.08 41.89 -1.53
C HIS A 116 -36.88 41.01 -2.77
N GLU A 117 -37.60 41.27 -3.87
CA GLU A 117 -37.42 40.57 -5.15
C GLU A 117 -35.99 40.74 -5.70
N GLU A 118 -35.39 41.93 -5.52
CA GLU A 118 -33.99 42.23 -5.81
C GLU A 118 -33.02 41.45 -4.91
N HIS A 119 -33.21 41.45 -3.59
CA HIS A 119 -32.39 40.65 -2.65
C HIS A 119 -32.50 39.13 -2.88
N VAL A 120 -33.70 38.62 -3.18
CA VAL A 120 -33.92 37.21 -3.52
C VAL A 120 -33.21 36.85 -4.83
N ARG A 121 -33.28 37.73 -5.84
CA ARG A 121 -32.55 37.56 -7.09
C ARG A 121 -31.04 37.56 -6.87
N GLU A 122 -30.50 38.53 -6.14
CA GLU A 122 -29.07 38.55 -5.78
C GLU A 122 -28.66 37.29 -5.01
N GLY A 123 -29.49 36.81 -4.08
CA GLY A 123 -29.25 35.58 -3.32
C GLY A 123 -29.21 34.34 -4.22
N VAL A 124 -30.10 34.25 -5.21
CA VAL A 124 -30.10 33.18 -6.22
C VAL A 124 -28.89 33.27 -7.14
N GLU A 125 -28.56 34.45 -7.67
CA GLU A 125 -27.39 34.63 -8.55
C GLU A 125 -26.08 34.32 -7.81
N LYS A 126 -25.94 34.72 -6.53
CA LYS A 126 -24.79 34.37 -5.67
C LYS A 126 -24.73 32.87 -5.36
N ARG A 127 -25.87 32.24 -5.04
CA ARG A 127 -25.96 30.79 -4.82
C ARG A 127 -25.53 30.01 -6.06
N ASP A 128 -26.04 30.39 -7.23
CA ASP A 128 -25.82 29.66 -8.47
C ASP A 128 -24.39 29.86 -8.98
N ALA A 129 -23.78 31.03 -8.73
CA ALA A 129 -22.35 31.25 -8.93
C ALA A 129 -21.48 30.35 -8.03
N LEU A 130 -21.81 30.23 -6.74
CA LEU A 130 -21.09 29.34 -5.81
C LEU A 130 -21.25 27.86 -6.17
N ILE A 131 -22.43 27.44 -6.63
CA ILE A 131 -22.67 26.08 -7.13
C ILE A 131 -21.84 25.84 -8.40
N ALA A 132 -21.82 26.77 -9.35
CA ALA A 132 -21.03 26.66 -10.58
C ALA A 132 -19.51 26.62 -10.29
N GLU A 133 -19.02 27.43 -9.33
CA GLU A 133 -17.63 27.36 -8.89
C GLU A 133 -17.31 26.02 -8.23
N GLY A 134 -18.13 25.57 -7.27
CA GLY A 134 -17.93 24.29 -6.60
C GLY A 134 -17.93 23.10 -7.57
N GLN A 135 -18.82 23.11 -8.57
CA GLN A 135 -18.84 22.12 -9.65
C GLN A 135 -17.58 22.20 -10.53
N ALA A 136 -17.10 23.40 -10.86
CA ALA A 136 -15.88 23.58 -11.64
C ALA A 136 -14.62 23.15 -10.87
N GLN A 137 -14.55 23.42 -9.56
CA GLN A 137 -13.48 22.94 -8.68
C GLN A 137 -13.51 21.40 -8.56
N ALA A 138 -14.68 20.80 -8.34
CA ALA A 138 -14.84 19.34 -8.28
C ALA A 138 -14.45 18.66 -9.60
N ALA A 139 -14.91 19.19 -10.76
CA ALA A 139 -14.55 18.67 -12.07
C ALA A 139 -13.04 18.73 -12.35
N ARG A 140 -12.36 19.82 -11.93
CA ARG A 140 -10.89 19.93 -11.99
C ARG A 140 -10.23 18.84 -11.14
N LEU A 141 -10.63 18.70 -9.87
CA LEU A 141 -10.05 17.72 -8.95
C LEU A 141 -10.23 16.28 -9.46
N VAL A 142 -11.41 15.93 -10.00
CA VAL A 142 -11.65 14.62 -10.62
C VAL A 142 -10.75 14.43 -11.83
N SER A 143 -10.66 15.40 -12.74
CA SER A 143 -9.79 15.29 -13.93
C SER A 143 -8.30 15.14 -13.59
N GLU A 144 -7.84 15.78 -12.50
CA GLU A 144 -6.47 15.68 -12.00
C GLU A 144 -6.22 14.33 -11.32
N ALA A 145 -7.18 13.84 -10.51
CA ALA A 145 -7.11 12.52 -9.87
C ALA A 145 -7.09 11.40 -10.93
N GLU A 146 -7.94 11.47 -11.94
CA GLU A 146 -7.91 10.53 -13.07
C GLU A 146 -6.60 10.62 -13.87
N ALA A 147 -6.05 11.82 -14.09
CA ALA A 147 -4.79 11.99 -14.80
C ALA A 147 -3.63 11.34 -14.02
N LYS A 148 -3.57 11.56 -12.70
CA LYS A 148 -2.61 10.91 -11.79
C LYS A 148 -2.81 9.39 -11.77
N GLN A 149 -4.05 8.89 -11.72
CA GLN A 149 -4.35 7.46 -11.79
C GLN A 149 -3.88 6.85 -13.11
N ARG A 150 -4.18 7.49 -14.25
CA ARG A 150 -3.71 7.04 -15.58
C ARG A 150 -2.18 7.03 -15.68
N GLN A 151 -1.51 8.04 -15.11
CA GLN A 151 -0.05 8.08 -15.04
C GLN A 151 0.51 6.92 -14.20
N VAL A 152 0.05 6.74 -12.95
CA VAL A 152 0.53 5.68 -12.06
C VAL A 152 0.31 4.29 -12.66
N LEU A 153 -0.81 4.06 -13.35
CA LEU A 153 -1.06 2.81 -14.06
C LEU A 153 -0.08 2.61 -15.23
N ALA A 154 0.21 3.64 -16.03
CA ALA A 154 1.17 3.56 -17.12
C ALA A 154 2.61 3.33 -16.61
N ASP A 155 3.01 4.02 -15.53
CA ASP A 155 4.32 3.84 -14.89
C ASP A 155 4.46 2.43 -14.30
N THR A 156 3.40 1.90 -13.66
CA THR A 156 3.35 0.52 -13.15
C THR A 156 3.42 -0.51 -14.28
N GLU A 157 2.71 -0.29 -15.40
CA GLU A 157 2.78 -1.19 -16.55
C GLU A 157 4.19 -1.18 -17.19
N ASN A 158 4.81 -0.01 -17.32
CA ASN A 158 6.18 0.11 -17.82
C ASN A 158 7.19 -0.60 -16.91
N GLN A 159 7.08 -0.45 -15.58
CA GLN A 159 7.91 -1.18 -14.62
C GLN A 159 7.71 -2.70 -14.73
N ASN A 160 6.47 -3.17 -14.83
CA ASN A 160 6.19 -4.61 -14.99
C ASN A 160 6.73 -5.17 -16.31
N ARG A 161 6.59 -4.44 -17.42
CA ARG A 161 7.20 -4.79 -18.71
C ARG A 161 8.73 -4.86 -18.64
N GLN A 162 9.37 -3.93 -17.93
CA GLN A 162 10.82 -3.94 -17.69
C GLN A 162 11.26 -5.14 -16.84
N ARG A 163 10.55 -5.44 -15.74
CA ARG A 163 10.83 -6.60 -14.88
C ARG A 163 10.73 -7.91 -15.64
N VAL A 164 9.68 -8.09 -16.45
CA VAL A 164 9.52 -9.28 -17.31
C VAL A 164 10.67 -9.37 -18.32
N ALA A 165 11.05 -8.27 -18.98
CA ALA A 165 12.15 -8.27 -19.95
C ALA A 165 13.52 -8.63 -19.33
N VAL A 166 13.78 -8.26 -18.07
CA VAL A 166 14.98 -8.68 -17.34
C VAL A 166 14.92 -10.17 -17.00
N LEU A 167 13.79 -10.66 -16.48
CA LEU A 167 13.60 -12.08 -16.16
C LEU A 167 13.70 -12.98 -17.40
N ASP A 168 13.20 -12.55 -18.56
CA ASP A 168 13.36 -13.27 -19.83
C ASP A 168 14.82 -13.29 -20.31
N GLN A 169 15.60 -12.23 -20.08
CA GLN A 169 17.04 -12.20 -20.37
C GLN A 169 17.82 -13.14 -19.43
N GLU A 170 17.54 -13.11 -18.13
CA GLU A 170 18.16 -14.01 -17.13
C GLU A 170 17.81 -15.47 -17.42
N ARG A 171 16.53 -15.76 -17.73
CA ARG A 171 16.06 -17.08 -18.17
C ARG A 171 16.83 -17.54 -19.41
N THR A 172 16.94 -16.71 -20.44
CA THR A 172 17.66 -17.05 -21.69
C THR A 172 19.14 -17.34 -21.41
N GLN A 173 19.79 -16.58 -20.51
CA GLN A 173 21.17 -16.85 -20.08
C GLN A 173 21.30 -18.16 -19.29
N LEU A 174 20.34 -18.50 -18.44
CA LEU A 174 20.33 -19.74 -17.68
C LEU A 174 20.06 -20.96 -18.57
N GLU A 175 19.11 -20.87 -19.50
CA GLU A 175 18.85 -21.90 -20.53
C GLU A 175 20.11 -22.15 -21.38
N GLY A 176 20.79 -21.08 -21.83
CA GLY A 176 22.06 -21.19 -22.54
C GLY A 176 23.17 -21.88 -21.73
N LYS A 177 23.36 -21.50 -20.46
CA LYS A 177 24.33 -22.15 -19.55
C LYS A 177 24.00 -23.62 -19.29
N ILE A 178 22.72 -23.96 -19.17
CA ILE A 178 22.26 -25.35 -18.99
C ILE A 178 22.61 -26.19 -20.22
N ASP A 179 22.39 -25.68 -21.43
CA ASP A 179 22.73 -26.42 -22.65
C ASP A 179 24.23 -26.47 -22.93
N GLU A 180 24.99 -25.43 -22.59
CA GLU A 180 26.47 -25.43 -22.58
C GLU A 180 27.00 -26.55 -21.66
N LEU A 181 26.53 -26.61 -20.41
CA LEU A 181 26.90 -27.66 -19.45
C LEU A 181 26.48 -29.06 -19.94
N ARG A 182 25.30 -29.20 -20.58
CA ARG A 182 24.87 -30.47 -21.19
C ARG A 182 25.70 -30.87 -22.40
N THR A 183 26.28 -29.94 -23.17
CA THR A 183 27.27 -30.27 -24.21
C THR A 183 28.59 -30.69 -23.57
N PHE A 184 29.13 -29.88 -22.65
CA PHE A 184 30.36 -30.16 -21.93
C PHE A 184 30.34 -31.53 -21.24
N GLU A 185 29.24 -31.90 -20.57
CA GLU A 185 29.11 -33.21 -19.93
C GLU A 185 29.16 -34.37 -20.94
N ARG A 186 28.47 -34.24 -22.09
CA ARG A 186 28.47 -35.27 -23.15
C ARG A 186 29.86 -35.41 -23.78
N ASP A 187 30.49 -34.30 -24.09
CA ASP A 187 31.80 -34.28 -24.75
C ASP A 187 32.91 -34.75 -23.80
N TYR A 188 32.87 -34.35 -22.52
CA TYR A 188 33.77 -34.86 -21.48
C TYR A 188 33.59 -36.37 -21.26
N ARG A 189 32.35 -36.88 -21.19
CA ARG A 189 32.08 -38.33 -21.10
C ARG A 189 32.60 -39.08 -22.33
N ALA A 190 32.44 -38.53 -23.53
CA ALA A 190 32.93 -39.11 -24.77
C ALA A 190 34.47 -39.13 -24.81
N GLN A 191 35.12 -38.01 -24.45
CA GLN A 191 36.57 -37.88 -24.43
C GLN A 191 37.22 -38.80 -23.39
N LEU A 192 36.67 -38.86 -22.16
CA LEU A 192 37.10 -39.79 -21.12
C LEU A 192 36.98 -41.24 -21.57
N LYS A 193 35.88 -41.61 -22.25
CA LYS A 193 35.71 -42.94 -22.84
C LYS A 193 36.78 -43.23 -23.90
N SER A 194 37.02 -42.31 -24.85
CA SER A 194 38.06 -42.50 -25.88
C SER A 194 39.46 -42.61 -25.30
N TYR A 195 39.77 -41.85 -24.24
CA TYR A 195 41.06 -41.91 -23.55
C TYR A 195 41.29 -43.28 -22.91
N ILE A 196 40.31 -43.78 -22.15
CA ILE A 196 40.37 -45.13 -21.54
C ILE A 196 40.48 -46.21 -22.63
N GLN A 197 39.78 -46.07 -23.75
CA GLN A 197 39.88 -47.02 -24.87
C GLN A 197 41.25 -46.97 -25.57
N SER A 198 41.90 -45.80 -25.68
CA SER A 198 43.28 -45.69 -26.18
C SER A 198 44.26 -46.41 -25.26
N GLN A 199 44.20 -46.11 -23.94
CA GLN A 199 45.08 -46.74 -22.95
C GLN A 199 44.93 -48.27 -22.92
N LEU A 200 43.72 -48.81 -23.06
CA LEU A 200 43.50 -50.25 -23.18
C LEU A 200 44.11 -50.82 -24.47
N SER A 201 43.90 -50.16 -25.62
CA SER A 201 44.50 -50.59 -26.89
C SER A 201 46.04 -50.53 -26.90
N GLU A 202 46.62 -49.56 -26.19
CA GLU A 202 48.08 -49.43 -26.00
C GLU A 202 48.61 -50.59 -25.15
N LEU A 203 47.93 -50.96 -24.07
CA LEU A 203 48.25 -52.12 -23.23
C LEU A 203 48.11 -53.46 -23.99
N ASP A 204 47.02 -53.65 -24.75
CA ASP A 204 46.82 -54.85 -25.57
C ASP A 204 47.89 -54.98 -26.67
N SER A 205 48.27 -53.85 -27.31
CA SER A 205 49.30 -53.84 -28.36
C SER A 205 50.72 -54.09 -27.83
N SER A 206 51.04 -53.58 -26.63
CA SER A 206 52.34 -53.82 -25.99
C SER A 206 52.46 -55.27 -25.48
N ALA A 207 51.42 -55.81 -24.86
CA ALA A 207 51.36 -57.24 -24.51
C ALA A 207 51.48 -58.15 -25.74
N SER A 208 50.82 -57.81 -26.84
CA SER A 208 50.94 -58.52 -28.12
C SER A 208 52.35 -58.45 -28.71
N THR A 209 53.07 -57.33 -28.48
CA THR A 209 54.45 -57.14 -28.95
C THR A 209 55.43 -58.02 -28.17
N GLU A 210 55.30 -58.10 -26.84
CA GLU A 210 56.10 -59.04 -26.03
C GLU A 210 55.82 -60.50 -26.40
N GLN A 211 54.55 -60.86 -26.58
CA GLN A 211 54.17 -62.22 -27.01
C GLN A 211 54.72 -62.58 -28.39
N SER A 212 54.82 -61.60 -29.30
CA SER A 212 55.47 -61.76 -30.62
C SER A 212 56.99 -61.96 -30.53
N GLY A 213 57.63 -61.48 -29.45
CA GLY A 213 59.04 -61.75 -29.15
C GLY A 213 59.33 -63.20 -28.78
N PHE A 214 58.31 -63.96 -28.35
CA PHE A 214 58.41 -65.39 -28.02
C PHE A 214 58.11 -66.30 -29.24
N ALA A 215 58.67 -65.98 -30.39
CA ALA A 215 58.65 -66.88 -31.55
C ALA A 215 59.68 -68.01 -31.36
N PRO A 216 59.27 -69.29 -31.23
CA PRO A 216 60.24 -70.39 -31.23
C PRO A 216 60.91 -70.47 -32.61
N ALA A 217 62.25 -70.57 -32.62
CA ALA A 217 63.01 -70.66 -33.86
C ALA A 217 62.52 -71.84 -34.74
N PRO A 218 62.38 -71.66 -36.07
CA PRO A 218 61.83 -72.69 -36.94
C PRO A 218 62.74 -73.92 -36.92
N ALA A 219 62.23 -75.03 -36.40
CA ALA A 219 62.97 -76.28 -36.28
C ALA A 219 63.31 -76.84 -37.67
N SER A 220 64.57 -76.66 -38.08
CA SER A 220 65.10 -77.13 -39.36
C SER A 220 65.19 -78.66 -39.38
N ALA A 221 64.11 -79.32 -39.80
CA ALA A 221 63.97 -80.78 -39.82
C ALA A 221 64.82 -81.45 -40.92
N GLN A 222 66.13 -81.56 -40.68
CA GLN A 222 67.02 -82.39 -41.50
C GLN A 222 66.86 -83.88 -41.12
N GLY A 223 65.92 -84.55 -41.79
CA GLY A 223 65.77 -86.01 -41.75
C GLY A 223 66.60 -86.69 -42.84
N PHE A 224 67.40 -87.68 -42.47
CA PHE A 224 68.15 -88.51 -43.41
C PHE A 224 67.22 -89.54 -44.07
N GLY A 225 67.46 -89.84 -45.35
CA GLY A 225 66.60 -90.71 -46.16
C GLY A 225 66.99 -92.19 -46.15
N ASN A 226 66.29 -92.96 -46.99
CA ASN A 226 66.76 -94.18 -47.64
C ASN A 226 65.93 -94.44 -48.91
#